data_AF-A0A8K0PI28-F1
#
_entry.id   AF-A0A8K0PI28-F1
#
_cell.length_a   1.000
_cell.length_b   1.000
_cell.length_c   1.000
_cell.angle_alpha   90.00
_cell.angle_beta   90.00
_cell.angle_gamma   90.00
#
_symmetry.space_group_name_H-M   'P 1'
#
loop_
_entity.id
_entity.type
_entity.pdbx_description
1 polymer ?
#
loop_
_entity_poly.entity_id
_entity_poly.type
_entity_poly.pdbx_seq_one_letter_code
_entity_poly.pdbx_strand_id
1 'polypeptide(L)'
;MTFFAAARPVGDITGAACTEEGVLTVPADSSRKRVTFAINAGTDYDQTKGNAENGFSFRGVDPESTVLEVLSAAIQRPVQAIVDDHIADFQPLMDGFTLELPDSANSAGLDVSSQLSRYTLEGGDPFVEARQFTYGRYLFASSSSTGSLPPNLQGKWAYGLTNAWSADYHVDINLQMNHWGVEETGLSSLQDPLWDHMRYTWTGRGAETANLTYGSEGWVVHGWLNTFGFTGLPSGDDIWTLLTSSNAWMMLHVADHFEYTQDTTWLRTIAYPQLLKPVAQFWLSTLVPDTHFNDSTLVVNPCVSPEIGPTTFACTHHQQLIHQLFTNILRLAPFAAEPDTTFLSTVATALARLDTGLHIGRWGQIQEWKLDIDEQNNTHRHLSHLVGWYPGASLSSYAGAYTNTTLQAAVRTTLQSRGQGIEDANVGWEKVWRAACWARLNDSANAYEQLKLVMRNNVADNGLMMYSGRNEPFQIDANFGYVGAVVSMLAVDLPTGETGEEREKRTLVLGPAIPGAWGGGSVRGFRLRGGAVVDFGWDGEGVVDRVEVQREGWEGVRLVNVRGEALGD
;
A
#
# COMPACT_ATOMS: atom_id res chain seq x y z
N MET A 1 1.20 -8.36 29.43
CA MET A 1 1.78 -7.28 28.66
C MET A 1 2.10 -6.18 29.66
N THR A 2 3.35 -5.80 29.76
CA THR A 2 3.85 -4.73 30.61
C THR A 2 4.22 -3.53 29.74
N PHE A 3 4.18 -2.35 30.34
CA PHE A 3 4.56 -1.10 29.70
C PHE A 3 5.43 -0.33 30.68
N PHE A 4 6.53 0.22 30.20
CA PHE A 4 7.39 1.09 30.98
C PHE A 4 7.78 2.30 30.13
N ALA A 5 7.76 3.49 30.74
CA ALA A 5 8.21 4.72 30.14
C ALA A 5 8.99 5.55 31.15
N ALA A 6 10.00 6.25 30.67
CA ALA A 6 10.81 7.14 31.48
C ALA A 6 11.23 8.38 30.69
N ALA A 7 11.40 9.48 31.40
CA ALA A 7 11.97 10.71 30.88
C ALA A 7 13.11 11.17 31.78
N ARG A 8 14.19 11.69 31.18
CA ARG A 8 15.33 12.26 31.91
C ARG A 8 15.78 13.57 31.27
N PRO A 9 16.19 14.56 32.08
CA PRO A 9 16.86 15.73 31.55
C PRO A 9 18.22 15.32 30.94
N VAL A 10 18.60 15.96 29.84
CA VAL A 10 19.93 15.79 29.23
C VAL A 10 20.89 16.79 29.87
N GLY A 11 22.02 16.28 30.39
CA GLY A 11 23.01 17.07 31.15
C GLY A 11 22.75 17.10 32.66
N ASP A 12 23.68 17.69 33.41
CA ASP A 12 23.56 17.85 34.87
C ASP A 12 22.67 19.05 35.20
N ILE A 13 21.44 18.75 35.65
CA ILE A 13 20.49 19.75 36.15
C ILE A 13 20.39 19.58 37.66
N THR A 14 21.18 20.37 38.39
CA THR A 14 21.18 20.35 39.85
C THR A 14 19.76 20.57 40.41
N GLY A 15 19.31 19.63 41.24
CA GLY A 15 18.00 19.67 41.90
C GLY A 15 16.83 19.14 41.06
N ALA A 16 17.06 18.63 39.84
CA ALA A 16 16.03 17.89 39.12
C ALA A 16 15.67 16.62 39.90
N ALA A 17 14.37 16.37 40.10
CA ALA A 17 13.88 15.23 40.88
C ALA A 17 12.55 14.70 40.31
N CYS A 18 12.37 13.39 40.36
CA CYS A 18 11.08 12.76 40.09
C CYS A 18 10.35 12.48 41.40
N THR A 19 9.05 12.77 41.44
CA THR A 19 8.18 12.33 42.54
C THR A 19 7.76 10.87 42.35
N GLU A 20 7.27 10.23 43.42
CA GLU A 20 6.67 8.88 43.34
C GLU A 20 5.43 8.85 42.43
N GLU A 21 4.82 10.01 42.18
CA GLU A 21 3.67 10.18 41.26
C GLU A 21 4.09 10.33 39.79
N GLY A 22 5.38 10.20 39.47
CA GLY A 22 5.88 10.28 38.09
C GLY A 22 6.05 11.72 37.57
N VAL A 23 6.11 12.72 38.46
CA VAL A 23 6.30 14.13 38.06
C VAL A 23 7.78 14.48 38.11
N LEU A 24 8.37 14.81 36.95
CA LEU A 24 9.73 15.36 36.86
C LEU A 24 9.70 16.87 37.13
N THR A 25 10.25 17.28 38.27
CA THR A 25 10.42 18.69 38.63
C THR A 25 11.81 19.16 38.22
N VAL A 26 11.87 20.21 37.41
CA VAL A 26 13.10 20.91 37.04
C VAL A 26 13.10 22.29 37.71
N PRO A 27 13.97 22.54 38.71
CA PRO A 27 14.00 23.83 39.39
C PRO A 27 14.30 24.99 38.45
N ALA A 28 13.65 26.12 38.70
CA ALA A 28 13.91 27.37 37.99
C ALA A 28 15.35 27.84 38.26
N ASP A 29 16.02 28.28 37.20
CA ASP A 29 17.39 28.78 37.23
C ASP A 29 17.48 29.91 36.21
N SER A 30 17.72 31.13 36.68
CA SER A 30 17.74 32.35 35.84
C SER A 30 18.86 32.36 34.80
N SER A 31 19.90 31.55 35.02
CA SER A 31 21.01 31.37 34.08
C SER A 31 20.70 30.34 32.97
N ARG A 32 19.72 29.45 33.18
CA ARG A 32 19.38 28.37 32.26
C ARG A 32 18.46 28.87 31.13
N LYS A 33 18.94 28.79 29.89
CA LYS A 33 18.18 29.23 28.69
C LYS A 33 17.53 28.09 27.91
N ARG A 34 17.91 26.85 28.18
CA ARG A 34 17.42 25.65 27.48
C ARG A 34 17.34 24.49 28.47
N VAL A 35 16.28 23.69 28.33
CA VAL A 35 16.15 22.37 28.96
C VAL A 35 15.87 21.38 27.84
N THR A 36 16.55 20.24 27.84
CA THR A 36 16.32 19.16 26.88
C THR A 36 15.94 17.91 27.66
N PHE A 37 14.96 17.17 27.17
CA PHE A 37 14.51 15.91 27.75
C PHE A 37 14.71 14.79 26.73
N ALA A 38 15.19 13.65 27.21
CA ALA A 38 15.10 12.39 26.49
C ALA A 38 13.92 11.60 27.07
N ILE A 39 13.10 11.03 26.21
CA ILE A 39 11.91 10.25 26.57
C ILE A 39 12.01 8.92 25.85
N ASN A 40 11.77 7.83 26.56
CA ASN A 40 11.71 6.50 25.97
C ASN A 40 10.58 5.69 26.60
N ALA A 41 10.00 4.78 25.82
CA ALA A 41 8.91 3.91 26.24
C ALA A 41 9.01 2.56 25.52
N GLY A 42 8.55 1.51 26.18
CA GLY A 42 8.56 0.15 25.65
C GLY A 42 7.48 -0.72 26.27
N THR A 43 7.20 -1.83 25.60
CA THR A 43 6.34 -2.91 26.09
C THR A 43 7.10 -4.24 26.07
N ASP A 44 6.63 -5.25 26.78
CA ASP A 44 7.08 -6.63 26.62
C ASP A 44 6.51 -7.30 25.36
N TYR A 45 5.88 -6.58 24.41
CA TYR A 45 5.38 -7.19 23.18
C TYR A 45 6.52 -7.73 22.31
N ASP A 46 6.40 -8.99 21.89
CA ASP A 46 7.33 -9.64 20.96
C ASP A 46 6.54 -10.50 19.96
N GLN A 47 6.47 -10.02 18.70
CA GLN A 47 5.75 -10.72 17.63
C GLN A 47 6.31 -12.12 17.35
N THR A 48 7.60 -12.37 17.61
CA THR A 48 8.23 -13.67 17.41
C THR A 48 7.76 -14.74 18.41
N LYS A 49 7.02 -14.34 19.44
CA LYS A 49 6.42 -15.21 20.47
C LYS A 49 4.94 -15.50 20.20
N GLY A 50 4.44 -15.11 19.03
CA GLY A 50 3.08 -15.39 18.55
C GLY A 50 2.86 -16.81 18.01
N ASN A 51 3.58 -17.81 18.51
CA ASN A 51 3.56 -19.19 18.00
C ASN A 51 3.29 -20.23 19.10
N ALA A 52 3.00 -21.47 18.69
CA ALA A 52 2.62 -22.55 19.60
C ALA A 52 3.71 -22.90 20.63
N GLU A 53 4.99 -22.82 20.26
CA GLU A 53 6.12 -23.09 21.18
C GLU A 53 6.15 -22.12 22.36
N ASN A 54 5.71 -20.87 22.15
CA ASN A 54 5.64 -19.84 23.17
C ASN A 54 4.21 -19.67 23.74
N GLY A 55 3.32 -20.63 23.47
CA GLY A 55 1.92 -20.59 23.92
C GLY A 55 1.16 -19.38 23.39
N PHE A 56 1.58 -18.83 22.24
CA PHE A 56 1.04 -17.62 21.65
C PHE A 56 1.01 -16.42 22.60
N SER A 57 2.05 -16.26 23.41
CA SER A 57 2.08 -15.24 24.47
C SER A 57 2.20 -13.83 23.92
N PHE A 58 2.91 -13.65 22.79
CA PHE A 58 3.39 -12.35 22.30
C PHE A 58 4.19 -11.56 23.34
N ARG A 59 4.80 -12.25 24.32
CA ARG A 59 5.53 -11.63 25.43
C ARG A 59 7.01 -11.97 25.36
N GLY A 60 7.83 -10.94 25.23
CA GLY A 60 9.27 -10.94 25.36
C GLY A 60 9.72 -10.58 26.78
N VAL A 61 10.82 -9.83 26.86
CA VAL A 61 11.45 -9.41 28.12
C VAL A 61 10.75 -8.17 28.67
N ASP A 62 10.74 -8.02 30.00
CA ASP A 62 10.27 -6.79 30.63
C ASP A 62 11.03 -5.56 30.07
N PRO A 63 10.32 -4.48 29.67
CA PRO A 63 10.93 -3.38 28.95
C PRO A 63 11.76 -2.44 29.84
N GLU A 64 11.65 -2.49 31.17
CA GLU A 64 12.21 -1.48 32.07
C GLU A 64 13.73 -1.31 31.88
N SER A 65 14.48 -2.41 31.90
CA SER A 65 15.94 -2.38 31.78
C SER A 65 16.38 -1.79 30.44
N THR A 66 15.76 -2.24 29.34
CA THR A 66 16.06 -1.77 27.98
C THR A 66 15.74 -0.28 27.82
N VAL A 67 14.58 0.15 28.33
CA VAL A 67 14.16 1.56 28.27
C VAL A 67 15.16 2.44 29.02
N LEU A 68 15.55 2.03 30.23
CA LEU A 68 16.49 2.78 31.06
C LEU A 68 17.92 2.76 30.51
N GLU A 69 18.36 1.68 29.88
CA GLU A 69 19.69 1.58 29.24
C GLU A 69 19.81 2.56 28.07
N VAL A 70 18.87 2.51 27.12
CA VAL A 70 18.82 3.43 25.97
C VAL A 70 18.76 4.89 26.44
N LEU A 71 17.92 5.16 27.45
CA LEU A 71 17.79 6.51 28.00
C LEU A 71 19.08 6.97 28.70
N SER A 72 19.74 6.08 29.44
CA SER A 72 21.02 6.38 30.11
C SER A 72 22.13 6.65 29.12
N ALA A 73 22.19 5.92 28.00
CA ALA A 73 23.15 6.17 26.93
C ALA A 73 22.87 7.49 26.23
N ALA A 74 21.60 7.79 25.91
CA ALA A 74 21.20 9.00 25.21
C ALA A 74 21.58 10.28 25.98
N ILE A 75 21.35 10.33 27.30
CA ILE A 75 21.64 11.53 28.10
C ILE A 75 23.14 11.84 28.27
N GLN A 76 24.03 10.90 27.94
CA GLN A 76 25.48 11.11 27.94
C GLN A 76 25.99 11.72 26.63
N ARG A 77 25.15 11.77 25.59
CA ARG A 77 25.53 12.31 24.29
C ARG A 77 25.18 13.80 24.19
N PRO A 78 25.99 14.60 23.48
CA PRO A 78 25.62 15.96 23.11
C PRO A 78 24.32 15.96 22.29
N VAL A 79 23.36 16.82 22.64
CA VAL A 79 22.06 16.93 21.94
C VAL A 79 22.24 17.14 20.44
N GLN A 80 23.19 17.99 20.04
CA GLN A 80 23.45 18.25 18.62
C GLN A 80 23.88 16.97 17.88
N ALA A 81 24.69 16.11 18.49
CA ALA A 81 25.10 14.85 17.87
C ALA A 81 23.92 13.87 17.69
N ILE A 82 22.94 13.86 18.60
CA ILE A 82 21.72 13.06 18.44
C ILE A 82 20.88 13.61 17.27
N VAL A 83 20.77 14.93 17.15
CA VAL A 83 20.04 15.57 16.04
C VAL A 83 20.73 15.30 14.71
N ASP A 84 22.06 15.41 14.66
CA ASP A 84 22.84 15.16 13.44
C ASP A 84 22.71 13.69 13.00
N ASP A 85 22.75 12.74 13.93
CA ASP A 85 22.51 11.31 13.64
C ASP A 85 21.09 11.07 13.12
N HIS A 86 20.07 11.68 13.73
CA HIS A 86 18.69 11.58 13.27
C HIS A 86 18.53 12.11 11.84
N ILE A 87 19.13 13.27 11.54
CA ILE A 87 19.09 13.84 10.19
C ILE A 87 19.82 12.91 9.22
N ALA A 88 21.00 12.39 9.58
CA ALA A 88 21.77 11.48 8.74
C ALA A 88 21.05 10.15 8.44
N ASP A 89 20.25 9.65 9.38
CA ASP A 89 19.42 8.45 9.22
C ASP A 89 18.18 8.71 8.35
N PHE A 90 17.48 9.82 8.61
CA PHE A 90 16.19 10.09 7.98
C PHE A 90 16.29 10.76 6.60
N GLN A 91 17.28 11.63 6.41
CA GLN A 91 17.42 12.42 5.19
C GLN A 91 17.57 11.56 3.92
N PRO A 92 18.37 10.47 3.88
CA PRO A 92 18.47 9.61 2.70
C PRO A 92 17.15 8.96 2.27
N LEU A 93 16.24 8.68 3.23
CA LEU A 93 14.91 8.14 2.92
C LEU A 93 14.09 9.16 2.12
N MET A 94 14.13 10.42 2.53
CA MET A 94 13.36 11.48 1.88
C MET A 94 14.02 11.96 0.59
N ASP A 95 15.35 12.13 0.57
CA ASP A 95 16.12 12.58 -0.61
C ASP A 95 16.16 11.53 -1.72
N GLY A 96 15.87 10.26 -1.41
CA GLY A 96 15.82 9.16 -2.38
C GLY A 96 14.74 9.31 -3.47
N PHE A 97 13.79 10.24 -3.32
CA PHE A 97 12.84 10.61 -4.36
C PHE A 97 12.41 12.07 -4.21
N THR A 98 12.43 12.83 -5.30
CA THR A 98 11.97 14.22 -5.32
C THR A 98 10.95 14.43 -6.44
N LEU A 99 9.81 15.05 -6.12
CA LEU A 99 8.84 15.56 -7.09
C LEU A 99 8.87 17.09 -7.05
N GLU A 100 9.30 17.71 -8.13
CA GLU A 100 9.35 19.17 -8.28
C GLU A 100 8.17 19.62 -9.16
N LEU A 101 7.23 20.37 -8.56
CA LEU A 101 6.07 20.97 -9.24
C LEU A 101 6.13 22.50 -9.14
N PRO A 102 5.51 23.25 -10.09
CA PRO A 102 5.57 24.71 -10.10
C PRO A 102 4.82 25.35 -8.92
N ASP A 103 5.37 26.42 -8.35
CA ASP A 103 4.68 27.27 -7.36
C ASP A 103 3.90 28.40 -8.05
N SER A 104 2.93 28.04 -8.89
CA SER A 104 2.15 29.01 -9.67
C SER A 104 1.25 29.91 -8.79
N ALA A 105 0.90 29.46 -7.59
CA ALA A 105 0.06 30.19 -6.62
C ALA A 105 0.86 31.00 -5.58
N ASN A 106 2.20 30.96 -5.61
CA ASN A 106 3.10 31.54 -4.59
C ASN A 106 2.78 31.03 -3.16
N SER A 107 2.54 29.74 -3.04
CA SER A 107 2.19 29.05 -1.80
C SER A 107 3.40 28.70 -0.94
N ALA A 108 4.61 28.65 -1.49
CA ALA A 108 5.81 28.22 -0.74
C ALA A 108 6.12 29.08 0.51
N GLY A 109 5.76 30.36 0.50
CA GLY A 109 5.96 31.28 1.63
C GLY A 109 4.85 31.27 2.69
N LEU A 110 3.78 30.50 2.48
CA LEU A 110 2.63 30.43 3.39
C LEU A 110 2.81 29.31 4.41
N ASP A 111 2.18 29.45 5.59
CA ASP A 111 2.05 28.33 6.51
C ASP A 111 1.13 27.24 5.95
N VAL A 112 1.26 26.02 6.47
CA VAL A 112 0.56 24.83 5.96
C VAL A 112 -0.97 25.00 5.94
N SER A 113 -1.54 25.64 6.97
CA SER A 113 -2.99 25.84 7.09
C SER A 113 -3.48 26.89 6.09
N SER A 114 -2.69 27.95 5.85
CA SER A 114 -2.96 28.95 4.81
C SER A 114 -2.89 28.35 3.40
N GLN A 115 -1.95 27.44 3.14
CA GLN A 115 -1.87 26.71 1.87
C GLN A 115 -3.15 25.88 1.63
N LEU A 116 -3.57 25.08 2.63
CA LEU A 116 -4.73 24.18 2.50
C LEU A 116 -6.08 24.92 2.45
N SER A 117 -6.20 26.06 3.15
CA SER A 117 -7.43 26.86 3.13
C SER A 117 -7.67 27.57 1.80
N ARG A 118 -6.60 27.93 1.07
CA ARG A 118 -6.65 28.53 -0.28
C ARG A 118 -6.89 27.52 -1.40
N TYR A 119 -6.69 26.24 -1.14
CA TYR A 119 -6.85 25.18 -2.13
C TYR A 119 -8.31 25.09 -2.62
N THR A 120 -8.52 25.17 -3.94
CA THR A 120 -9.83 25.12 -4.60
C THR A 120 -9.86 24.05 -5.69
N LEU A 121 -11.06 23.57 -6.05
CA LEU A 121 -11.21 22.60 -7.14
C LEU A 121 -10.92 23.24 -8.50
N GLU A 122 -11.28 24.51 -8.71
CA GLU A 122 -11.03 25.18 -9.98
C GLU A 122 -9.54 25.47 -10.20
N GLY A 123 -8.83 25.91 -9.14
CA GLY A 123 -7.44 26.34 -9.24
C GLY A 123 -6.41 25.22 -9.05
N GLY A 124 -6.70 24.23 -8.20
CA GLY A 124 -5.65 23.34 -7.67
C GLY A 124 -4.53 24.14 -7.00
N ASP A 125 -3.42 23.47 -6.67
CA ASP A 125 -2.16 24.11 -6.28
C ASP A 125 -1.01 23.08 -6.37
N PRO A 126 -0.22 23.08 -7.45
CA PRO A 126 0.81 22.07 -7.67
C PRO A 126 1.89 22.05 -6.57
N PHE A 127 2.21 23.18 -5.95
CA PHE A 127 3.16 23.22 -4.83
C PHE A 127 2.60 22.48 -3.61
N VAL A 128 1.33 22.72 -3.28
CA VAL A 128 0.66 22.05 -2.14
C VAL A 128 0.45 20.57 -2.40
N GLU A 129 0.19 20.18 -3.65
CA GLU A 129 0.09 18.78 -4.10
C GLU A 129 1.44 18.05 -3.97
N ALA A 130 2.55 18.66 -4.42
CA ALA A 130 3.89 18.10 -4.21
C ALA A 130 4.25 17.99 -2.72
N ARG A 131 3.89 18.98 -1.90
CA ARG A 131 4.09 18.93 -0.45
C ARG A 131 3.28 17.79 0.18
N GLN A 132 2.03 17.60 -0.23
CA GLN A 132 1.18 16.53 0.29
C GLN A 132 1.72 15.14 -0.09
N PHE A 133 2.21 15.00 -1.33
CA PHE A 133 2.92 13.80 -1.77
C PHE A 133 4.13 13.50 -0.88
N THR A 134 4.99 14.49 -0.65
CA THR A 134 6.15 14.37 0.23
C THR A 134 5.74 14.06 1.68
N TYR A 135 4.62 14.60 2.15
CA TYR A 135 4.08 14.32 3.48
C TYR A 135 3.62 12.87 3.63
N GLY A 136 2.98 12.28 2.61
CA GLY A 136 2.65 10.85 2.59
C GLY A 136 3.89 9.96 2.71
N ARG A 137 4.96 10.27 1.97
CA ARG A 137 6.26 9.58 2.09
C ARG A 137 6.87 9.74 3.49
N TYR A 138 6.86 10.95 4.03
CA TYR A 138 7.33 11.25 5.39
C TYR A 138 6.56 10.44 6.45
N LEU A 139 5.23 10.37 6.32
CA LEU A 139 4.39 9.61 7.23
C LEU A 139 4.78 8.12 7.20
N PHE A 140 5.00 7.54 6.01
CA PHE A 140 5.34 6.13 5.87
C PHE A 140 6.72 5.86 6.48
N ALA A 141 7.69 6.70 6.14
CA ALA A 141 9.05 6.64 6.69
C ALA A 141 9.06 6.74 8.22
N SER A 142 8.16 7.56 8.77
CA SER A 142 8.01 7.73 10.21
C SER A 142 7.27 6.57 10.89
N SER A 143 6.43 5.81 10.18
CA SER A 143 5.59 4.76 10.78
C SER A 143 6.05 3.31 10.53
N SER A 144 7.02 3.09 9.64
CA SER A 144 7.43 1.75 9.19
C SER A 144 8.95 1.52 9.27
N SER A 145 9.59 2.00 10.33
CA SER A 145 11.04 1.80 10.54
C SER A 145 11.36 0.33 10.80
N THR A 146 12.54 -0.15 10.37
CA THR A 146 13.00 -1.52 10.64
C THR A 146 12.85 -1.89 12.12
N GLY A 147 12.27 -3.06 12.39
CA GLY A 147 11.99 -3.54 13.75
C GLY A 147 10.70 -3.02 14.39
N SER A 148 9.94 -2.14 13.71
CA SER A 148 8.58 -1.77 14.12
C SER A 148 7.54 -2.79 13.63
N LEU A 149 6.28 -2.53 13.99
CA LEU A 149 5.13 -3.10 13.28
C LEU A 149 4.83 -2.25 12.03
N PRO A 150 4.14 -2.80 11.01
CA PRO A 150 3.73 -2.03 9.84
C PRO A 150 2.68 -0.97 10.22
N PRO A 151 2.54 0.11 9.43
CA PRO A 151 1.56 1.15 9.67
C PRO A 151 0.13 0.60 9.62
N ASN A 152 -0.64 0.84 10.68
CA ASN A 152 -2.05 0.46 10.76
C ASN A 152 -2.96 1.53 10.12
N LEU A 153 -4.28 1.47 10.34
CA LEU A 153 -5.24 2.46 9.85
C LEU A 153 -4.95 3.92 10.22
N GLN A 154 -4.08 4.16 11.22
CA GLN A 154 -3.64 5.50 11.65
C GLN A 154 -2.10 5.63 11.65
N GLY A 155 -1.42 4.73 10.95
CA GLY A 155 0.04 4.61 10.89
C GLY A 155 0.59 4.12 12.22
N LYS A 156 0.89 5.07 13.11
CA LYS A 156 1.23 4.85 14.52
C LYS A 156 0.69 5.95 15.44
N TRP A 157 -0.16 6.85 14.93
CA TRP A 157 -0.64 8.04 15.62
C TRP A 157 -2.12 7.89 15.95
N ALA A 158 -2.40 7.59 17.21
CA ALA A 158 -3.75 7.51 17.74
C ALA A 158 -3.97 8.60 18.80
N TYR A 159 -5.18 9.16 18.86
CA TYR A 159 -5.53 10.16 19.87
C TYR A 159 -6.15 9.54 21.14
N GLY A 160 -6.63 8.30 21.06
CA GLY A 160 -7.33 7.63 22.16
C GLY A 160 -6.90 6.19 22.41
N LEU A 161 -7.37 5.64 23.55
CA LEU A 161 -7.24 4.21 23.88
C LEU A 161 -8.20 3.32 23.07
N THR A 162 -9.21 3.93 22.45
CA THR A 162 -10.16 3.28 21.55
C THR A 162 -10.30 4.18 20.33
N ASN A 163 -9.91 3.67 19.17
CA ASN A 163 -9.91 4.41 17.91
C ASN A 163 -10.91 3.77 16.94
N ALA A 164 -11.32 4.52 15.92
CA ALA A 164 -12.20 4.01 14.89
C ALA A 164 -11.61 2.74 14.26
N TRP A 165 -12.45 1.70 14.11
CA TRP A 165 -12.04 0.36 13.65
C TRP A 165 -10.80 -0.19 14.39
N SER A 166 -10.68 0.12 15.68
CA SER A 166 -9.57 -0.26 16.56
C SER A 166 -8.18 0.23 16.10
N ALA A 167 -8.10 1.12 15.11
CA ALA A 167 -6.87 1.41 14.37
C ALA A 167 -6.13 0.10 13.99
N ASP A 168 -6.88 -0.89 13.53
CA ASP A 168 -6.35 -2.22 13.26
C ASP A 168 -5.70 -2.33 11.88
N TYR A 169 -5.48 -3.55 11.42
CA TYR A 169 -5.03 -3.84 10.07
C TYR A 169 -6.22 -4.30 9.23
N HIS A 170 -6.89 -3.33 8.59
CA HIS A 170 -7.94 -3.61 7.61
C HIS A 170 -7.33 -4.01 6.27
N VAL A 171 -7.67 -5.19 5.77
CA VAL A 171 -6.95 -5.84 4.66
C VAL A 171 -7.84 -6.08 3.43
N ASP A 172 -8.80 -5.19 3.19
CA ASP A 172 -9.71 -5.24 2.03
C ASP A 172 -9.59 -3.99 1.14
N ILE A 173 -8.63 -3.12 1.48
CA ILE A 173 -8.09 -2.01 0.69
C ILE A 173 -7.05 -1.25 1.51
N ASN A 174 -7.28 -1.02 2.80
CA ASN A 174 -6.57 0.02 3.57
C ASN A 174 -5.09 -0.31 3.81
N LEU A 175 -4.78 -1.49 4.35
CA LEU A 175 -3.39 -1.89 4.55
C LEU A 175 -2.65 -2.04 3.21
N GLN A 176 -3.33 -2.53 2.18
CA GLN A 176 -2.75 -2.57 0.83
C GLN A 176 -2.42 -1.16 0.33
N MET A 177 -3.34 -0.22 0.51
CA MET A 177 -3.18 1.18 0.15
C MET A 177 -2.06 1.86 0.93
N ASN A 178 -1.85 1.49 2.20
CA ASN A 178 -0.72 1.99 2.99
C ASN A 178 0.64 1.73 2.32
N HIS A 179 0.73 0.68 1.50
CA HIS A 179 1.94 0.27 0.82
C HIS A 179 2.00 0.67 -0.67
N TRP A 180 1.03 1.46 -1.16
CA TRP A 180 1.09 1.99 -2.53
C TRP A 180 2.15 3.07 -2.67
N GLY A 181 2.95 3.02 -3.75
CA GLY A 181 3.99 4.00 -4.03
C GLY A 181 5.27 3.85 -3.20
N VAL A 182 5.32 2.89 -2.27
CA VAL A 182 6.51 2.68 -1.40
C VAL A 182 7.72 2.23 -2.21
N GLU A 183 7.52 1.29 -3.13
CA GLU A 183 8.59 0.78 -3.99
C GLU A 183 9.05 1.85 -4.99
N GLU A 184 8.11 2.47 -5.68
CA GLU A 184 8.36 3.47 -6.73
C GLU A 184 9.10 4.71 -6.19
N THR A 185 8.88 5.04 -4.91
CA THR A 185 9.48 6.22 -4.25
C THR A 185 10.69 5.89 -3.37
N GLY A 186 11.22 4.67 -3.49
CA GLY A 186 12.49 4.27 -2.92
C GLY A 186 12.49 4.02 -1.42
N LEU A 187 11.34 3.68 -0.84
CA LEU A 187 11.18 3.32 0.56
C LEU A 187 11.11 1.79 0.77
N SER A 188 11.60 0.99 -0.19
CA SER A 188 11.55 -0.48 -0.16
C SER A 188 12.12 -1.09 1.14
N SER A 189 13.17 -0.51 1.71
CA SER A 189 13.79 -0.98 2.97
C SER A 189 12.88 -0.84 4.19
N LEU A 190 11.76 -0.12 4.07
CA LEU A 190 10.77 0.09 5.12
C LEU A 190 9.57 -0.85 5.00
N GLN A 191 9.62 -1.82 4.09
CA GLN A 191 8.61 -2.88 3.96
C GLN A 191 8.84 -4.06 4.92
N ASP A 192 10.07 -4.24 5.43
CA ASP A 192 10.43 -5.33 6.34
C ASP A 192 9.46 -5.52 7.52
N PRO A 193 8.97 -4.46 8.20
CA PRO A 193 7.94 -4.58 9.22
C PRO A 193 6.70 -5.37 8.79
N LEU A 194 6.23 -5.18 7.55
CA LEU A 194 5.07 -5.90 7.02
C LEU A 194 5.40 -7.38 6.78
N TRP A 195 6.55 -7.66 6.19
CA TRP A 195 7.00 -9.03 5.91
C TRP A 195 7.17 -9.83 7.19
N ASP A 196 7.82 -9.25 8.18
CA ASP A 196 8.01 -9.88 9.48
C ASP A 196 6.69 -10.04 10.22
N HIS A 197 5.81 -9.03 10.19
CA HIS A 197 4.51 -9.15 10.83
C HIS A 197 3.67 -10.28 10.23
N MET A 198 3.65 -10.42 8.89
CA MET A 198 3.04 -11.57 8.22
C MET A 198 3.61 -12.89 8.72
N ARG A 199 4.93 -13.05 8.66
CA ARG A 199 5.62 -14.30 8.99
C ARG A 199 5.44 -14.72 10.44
N TYR A 200 5.52 -13.77 11.36
CA TYR A 200 5.50 -14.06 12.79
C TYR A 200 4.08 -14.15 13.36
N THR A 201 3.10 -13.49 12.74
CA THR A 201 1.76 -13.37 13.34
C THR A 201 0.63 -13.90 12.47
N TRP A 202 0.71 -13.84 11.14
CA TRP A 202 -0.41 -14.20 10.27
C TRP A 202 -0.26 -15.58 9.66
N THR A 203 0.92 -15.99 9.19
CA THR A 203 1.06 -17.27 8.46
C THR A 203 0.73 -18.48 9.34
N GLY A 204 1.27 -18.55 10.57
CA GLY A 204 1.00 -19.67 11.49
C GLY A 204 -0.46 -19.72 11.96
N ARG A 205 -1.02 -18.58 12.35
CA ARG A 205 -2.43 -18.45 12.78
C ARG A 205 -3.41 -18.66 11.64
N GLY A 206 -3.07 -18.14 10.46
CA GLY A 206 -3.83 -18.30 9.24
C GLY A 206 -3.81 -19.73 8.73
N ALA A 207 -2.74 -20.50 8.99
CA ALA A 207 -2.70 -21.93 8.68
C ALA A 207 -3.61 -22.74 9.61
N GLU A 208 -3.61 -22.42 10.91
CA GLU A 208 -4.58 -22.97 11.86
C GLU A 208 -6.03 -22.65 11.42
N THR A 209 -6.27 -21.41 10.98
CA THR A 209 -7.57 -20.98 10.45
C THR A 209 -7.95 -21.72 9.16
N ALA A 210 -7.03 -21.86 8.22
CA ALA A 210 -7.25 -22.59 6.96
C ALA A 210 -7.68 -24.04 7.22
N ASN A 211 -7.00 -24.71 8.14
CA ASN A 211 -7.33 -26.08 8.51
C ASN A 211 -8.68 -26.17 9.27
N LEU A 212 -8.89 -25.36 10.30
CA LEU A 212 -10.10 -25.44 11.14
C LEU A 212 -11.38 -25.02 10.41
N THR A 213 -11.31 -23.99 9.56
CA THR A 213 -12.49 -23.42 8.89
C THR A 213 -12.74 -24.03 7.52
N TYR A 214 -11.67 -24.35 6.77
CA TYR A 214 -11.79 -24.78 5.37
C TYR A 214 -11.26 -26.19 5.10
N GLY A 215 -10.65 -26.87 6.07
CA GLY A 215 -10.01 -28.17 5.86
C GLY A 215 -8.86 -28.10 4.84
N SER A 216 -8.19 -26.95 4.77
CA SER A 216 -7.26 -26.57 3.71
C SER A 216 -5.83 -26.42 4.22
N GLU A 217 -4.85 -26.69 3.34
CA GLU A 217 -3.44 -26.36 3.57
C GLU A 217 -3.16 -24.87 3.27
N GLY A 218 -1.94 -24.40 3.54
CA GLY A 218 -1.59 -22.99 3.35
C GLY A 218 -2.05 -22.11 4.50
N TRP A 219 -2.35 -20.84 4.24
CA TRP A 219 -2.90 -19.92 5.26
C TRP A 219 -3.90 -18.93 4.67
N VAL A 220 -4.85 -18.49 5.51
CA VAL A 220 -5.91 -17.53 5.16
C VAL A 220 -6.07 -16.48 6.23
N VAL A 221 -6.51 -15.30 5.81
CA VAL A 221 -6.95 -14.18 6.64
C VAL A 221 -8.27 -13.63 6.10
N HIS A 222 -8.91 -12.75 6.86
CA HIS A 222 -10.24 -12.21 6.59
C HIS A 222 -10.21 -10.67 6.61
N GLY A 223 -11.35 -10.00 6.84
CA GLY A 223 -11.47 -8.54 6.66
C GLY A 223 -10.51 -7.67 7.49
N TRP A 224 -10.18 -8.10 8.71
CA TRP A 224 -9.26 -7.34 9.57
C TRP A 224 -8.41 -8.23 10.46
N LEU A 225 -7.25 -7.70 10.83
CA LEU A 225 -6.20 -8.35 11.61
C LEU A 225 -5.80 -7.45 12.78
N ASN A 226 -5.12 -8.02 13.78
CA ASN A 226 -4.57 -7.27 14.89
C ASN A 226 -3.14 -7.70 15.20
N THR A 227 -2.49 -6.99 16.12
CA THR A 227 -1.11 -7.23 16.54
C THR A 227 -0.87 -8.60 17.19
N PHE A 228 -1.94 -9.33 17.54
CA PHE A 228 -1.89 -10.64 18.19
C PHE A 228 -2.24 -11.80 17.25
N GLY A 229 -2.20 -11.58 15.93
CA GLY A 229 -2.40 -12.62 14.93
C GLY A 229 -3.85 -13.13 14.87
N PHE A 230 -4.83 -12.23 15.02
CA PHE A 230 -6.23 -12.57 14.77
C PHE A 230 -6.45 -12.81 13.27
N THR A 231 -6.61 -14.07 12.86
CA THR A 231 -6.82 -14.47 11.45
C THR A 231 -8.17 -15.16 11.21
N GLY A 232 -8.90 -15.48 12.28
CA GLY A 232 -10.19 -16.16 12.20
C GLY A 232 -11.26 -15.31 11.51
N LEU A 233 -12.34 -15.96 11.07
CA LEU A 233 -13.49 -15.27 10.50
C LEU A 233 -14.13 -14.38 11.57
N PRO A 234 -14.16 -13.04 11.39
CA PRO A 234 -14.78 -12.17 12.36
C PRO A 234 -16.29 -12.36 12.42
N SER A 235 -16.90 -11.98 13.55
CA SER A 235 -18.36 -11.91 13.66
C SER A 235 -18.88 -10.67 12.93
N GLY A 236 -19.93 -10.82 12.12
CA GLY A 236 -20.54 -9.71 11.41
C GLY A 236 -21.26 -10.18 10.15
N ASP A 237 -21.59 -9.22 9.28
CA ASP A 237 -22.09 -9.50 7.94
C ASP A 237 -20.97 -10.08 7.07
N ASP A 238 -21.32 -10.98 6.16
CA ASP A 238 -20.35 -11.70 5.36
C ASP A 238 -19.64 -10.78 4.35
N ILE A 239 -20.30 -9.72 3.88
CA ILE A 239 -19.75 -8.82 2.86
C ILE A 239 -18.50 -8.02 3.32
N TRP A 240 -18.26 -7.92 4.63
CA TRP A 240 -17.03 -7.35 5.21
C TRP A 240 -16.28 -8.31 6.15
N THR A 241 -16.78 -9.53 6.40
CA THR A 241 -16.07 -10.53 7.22
C THR A 241 -15.48 -11.67 6.40
N LEU A 242 -16.15 -12.14 5.35
CA LEU A 242 -15.76 -13.30 4.53
C LEU A 242 -14.71 -12.95 3.44
N LEU A 243 -13.82 -12.02 3.76
CA LEU A 243 -12.83 -11.48 2.84
C LEU A 243 -11.60 -12.38 2.73
N THR A 244 -11.81 -13.62 2.30
CA THR A 244 -10.76 -14.64 2.19
C THR A 244 -9.66 -14.28 1.18
N SER A 245 -9.97 -13.44 0.19
CA SER A 245 -9.03 -12.95 -0.84
C SER A 245 -7.97 -11.99 -0.29
N SER A 246 -8.09 -11.53 0.95
CA SER A 246 -7.12 -10.62 1.56
C SER A 246 -5.70 -11.19 1.59
N ASN A 247 -5.55 -12.52 1.76
CA ASN A 247 -4.23 -13.18 1.68
C ASN A 247 -3.60 -13.03 0.27
N ALA A 248 -4.38 -13.23 -0.79
CA ALA A 248 -3.94 -13.11 -2.18
C ALA A 248 -3.64 -11.65 -2.55
N TRP A 249 -4.39 -10.70 -2.01
CA TRP A 249 -4.08 -9.28 -2.22
C TRP A 249 -2.75 -8.87 -1.59
N MET A 250 -2.48 -9.29 -0.35
CA MET A 250 -1.18 -9.03 0.27
C MET A 250 -0.01 -9.62 -0.54
N MET A 251 -0.23 -10.74 -1.24
CA MET A 251 0.78 -11.35 -2.11
C MET A 251 1.11 -10.53 -3.36
N LEU A 252 0.27 -9.57 -3.75
CA LEU A 252 0.62 -8.60 -4.80
C LEU A 252 1.83 -7.76 -4.36
N HIS A 253 1.79 -7.25 -3.13
CA HIS A 253 2.86 -6.44 -2.55
C HIS A 253 4.15 -7.25 -2.34
N VAL A 254 4.03 -8.53 -1.97
CA VAL A 254 5.19 -9.43 -1.84
C VAL A 254 5.87 -9.64 -3.19
N ALA A 255 5.10 -9.85 -4.25
CA ALA A 255 5.65 -9.97 -5.60
C ALA A 255 6.28 -8.66 -6.07
N ASP A 256 5.60 -7.53 -5.86
CA ASP A 256 6.10 -6.19 -6.19
C ASP A 256 7.43 -5.91 -5.53
N HIS A 257 7.58 -6.22 -4.24
CA HIS A 257 8.84 -6.01 -3.52
C HIS A 257 10.02 -6.71 -4.21
N PHE A 258 9.85 -7.97 -4.63
CA PHE A 258 10.89 -8.64 -5.40
C PHE A 258 11.10 -7.98 -6.77
N GLU A 259 10.03 -7.61 -7.47
CA GLU A 259 10.16 -7.00 -8.79
C GLU A 259 10.91 -5.66 -8.77
N TYR A 260 10.77 -4.86 -7.71
CA TYR A 260 11.49 -3.60 -7.57
C TYR A 260 12.89 -3.76 -6.96
N THR A 261 13.08 -4.66 -5.99
CA THR A 261 14.39 -4.84 -5.33
C THR A 261 15.34 -5.79 -6.06
N GLN A 262 14.79 -6.74 -6.81
CA GLN A 262 15.48 -7.89 -7.39
C GLN A 262 16.24 -8.73 -6.35
N ASP A 263 15.83 -8.70 -5.07
CA ASP A 263 16.47 -9.49 -4.02
C ASP A 263 16.10 -10.97 -4.13
N THR A 264 16.93 -11.71 -4.87
CA THR A 264 16.78 -13.16 -5.04
C THR A 264 16.99 -13.95 -3.76
N THR A 265 17.75 -13.43 -2.78
CA THR A 265 17.94 -14.11 -1.50
C THR A 265 16.66 -14.05 -0.69
N TRP A 266 16.07 -12.86 -0.56
CA TRP A 266 14.77 -12.67 0.08
C TRP A 266 13.68 -13.48 -0.62
N LEU A 267 13.64 -13.49 -1.96
CA LEU A 267 12.69 -14.31 -2.71
C LEU A 267 12.80 -15.80 -2.37
N ARG A 268 14.01 -16.35 -2.41
CA ARG A 268 14.27 -17.79 -2.21
C ARG A 268 14.06 -18.25 -0.77
N THR A 269 14.30 -17.37 0.20
CA THR A 269 14.30 -17.74 1.62
C THR A 269 13.00 -17.36 2.31
N ILE A 270 12.40 -16.23 1.93
CA ILE A 270 11.24 -15.66 2.60
C ILE A 270 10.03 -15.63 1.67
N ALA A 271 10.07 -14.82 0.61
CA ALA A 271 8.86 -14.42 -0.10
C ALA A 271 8.17 -15.60 -0.79
N TYR A 272 8.92 -16.42 -1.53
CA TYR A 272 8.34 -17.52 -2.27
C TYR A 272 7.88 -18.67 -1.37
N PRO A 273 8.75 -19.29 -0.55
CA PRO A 273 8.36 -20.48 0.21
C PRO A 273 7.49 -20.18 1.44
N GLN A 274 7.62 -19.01 2.09
CA GLN A 274 6.91 -18.72 3.34
C GLN A 274 5.63 -17.90 3.14
N LEU A 275 5.55 -17.09 2.08
CA LEU A 275 4.42 -16.19 1.84
C LEU A 275 3.60 -16.64 0.62
N LEU A 276 4.19 -16.62 -0.58
CA LEU A 276 3.47 -16.87 -1.84
C LEU A 276 2.95 -18.30 -1.97
N LYS A 277 3.83 -19.31 -1.87
CA LYS A 277 3.48 -20.72 -2.11
C LYS A 277 2.37 -21.22 -1.17
N PRO A 278 2.41 -20.94 0.15
CA PRO A 278 1.32 -21.33 1.05
C PRO A 278 -0.04 -20.71 0.70
N VAL A 279 -0.09 -19.44 0.28
CA VAL A 279 -1.36 -18.81 -0.15
C VAL A 279 -1.88 -19.48 -1.43
N ALA A 280 -1.00 -19.84 -2.36
CA ALA A 280 -1.40 -20.58 -3.56
C ALA A 280 -1.93 -21.98 -3.24
N GLN A 281 -1.33 -22.69 -2.27
CA GLN A 281 -1.82 -23.99 -1.79
C GLN A 281 -3.24 -23.88 -1.21
N PHE A 282 -3.51 -22.85 -0.41
CA PHE A 282 -4.86 -22.57 0.10
C PHE A 282 -5.85 -22.47 -1.07
N TRP A 283 -5.59 -21.61 -2.05
CA TRP A 283 -6.49 -21.40 -3.19
C TRP A 283 -6.64 -22.62 -4.09
N LEU A 284 -5.58 -23.40 -4.30
CA LEU A 284 -5.66 -24.67 -5.04
C LEU A 284 -6.65 -25.66 -4.42
N SER A 285 -6.76 -25.66 -3.09
CA SER A 285 -7.63 -26.59 -2.36
C SER A 285 -9.07 -26.08 -2.18
N THR A 286 -9.31 -24.77 -2.31
CA THR A 286 -10.63 -24.15 -2.08
C THR A 286 -11.39 -23.79 -3.36
N LEU A 287 -10.70 -23.68 -4.49
CA LEU A 287 -11.35 -23.47 -5.79
C LEU A 287 -12.22 -24.69 -6.16
N VAL A 288 -13.44 -24.41 -6.62
CA VAL A 288 -14.40 -25.43 -7.05
C VAL A 288 -14.80 -25.22 -8.52
N PRO A 289 -15.23 -26.27 -9.25
CA PRO A 289 -15.81 -26.09 -10.57
C PRO A 289 -17.05 -25.19 -10.54
N ASP A 290 -17.23 -24.35 -11.55
CA ASP A 290 -18.46 -23.59 -11.75
C ASP A 290 -19.61 -24.52 -12.15
N THR A 291 -20.46 -24.85 -11.19
CA THR A 291 -21.65 -25.70 -11.41
C THR A 291 -22.89 -24.91 -11.81
N HIS A 292 -22.85 -23.58 -11.75
CA HIS A 292 -23.97 -22.73 -12.14
C HIS A 292 -24.00 -22.53 -13.66
N PHE A 293 -22.88 -22.07 -14.23
CA PHE A 293 -22.73 -21.89 -15.68
C PHE A 293 -22.27 -23.18 -16.37
N ASN A 294 -21.64 -24.11 -15.64
CA ASN A 294 -21.11 -25.37 -16.16
C ASN A 294 -20.18 -25.17 -17.37
N ASP A 295 -19.38 -24.10 -17.34
CA ASP A 295 -18.44 -23.66 -18.39
C ASP A 295 -17.03 -24.24 -18.21
N SER A 296 -16.88 -25.20 -17.30
CA SER A 296 -15.61 -25.86 -16.92
C SER A 296 -14.59 -24.99 -16.18
N THR A 297 -14.95 -23.74 -15.84
CA THR A 297 -14.07 -22.85 -15.06
C THR A 297 -13.97 -23.27 -13.59
N LEU A 298 -12.90 -22.83 -12.93
CA LEU A 298 -12.74 -22.88 -11.48
C LEU A 298 -13.13 -21.53 -10.88
N VAL A 299 -13.84 -21.58 -9.76
CA VAL A 299 -14.38 -20.40 -9.10
C VAL A 299 -14.28 -20.49 -7.58
N VAL A 300 -14.28 -19.31 -6.94
CA VAL A 300 -14.45 -19.20 -5.49
C VAL A 300 -15.93 -19.28 -5.13
N ASN A 301 -16.28 -20.10 -4.15
CA ASN A 301 -17.63 -20.22 -3.61
C ASN A 301 -17.57 -20.64 -2.13
N PRO A 302 -18.12 -19.85 -1.19
CA PRO A 302 -18.70 -18.52 -1.37
C PRO A 302 -17.64 -17.43 -1.63
N CYS A 303 -18.05 -16.33 -2.25
CA CYS A 303 -17.25 -15.12 -2.46
C CYS A 303 -18.06 -13.87 -2.13
N VAL A 304 -17.36 -12.74 -1.95
CA VAL A 304 -17.95 -11.42 -1.69
C VAL A 304 -17.24 -10.35 -2.52
N SER A 305 -17.93 -9.26 -2.85
CA SER A 305 -17.27 -8.03 -3.33
C SER A 305 -17.21 -7.05 -2.17
N PRO A 306 -16.05 -6.78 -1.55
CA PRO A 306 -15.98 -5.84 -0.44
C PRO A 306 -16.50 -4.45 -0.86
N GLU A 307 -17.37 -3.79 -0.11
CA GLU A 307 -18.33 -4.31 0.88
C GLU A 307 -19.78 -4.14 0.39
N ILE A 308 -20.15 -4.77 -0.73
CA ILE A 308 -21.45 -4.57 -1.37
C ILE A 308 -22.04 -5.84 -1.95
N GLY A 309 -23.37 -5.83 -2.07
CA GLY A 309 -24.16 -6.81 -2.79
C GLY A 309 -24.24 -8.13 -2.04
N PRO A 310 -24.64 -9.21 -2.72
CA PRO A 310 -24.79 -10.50 -2.08
C PRO A 310 -23.47 -11.27 -2.04
N THR A 311 -23.33 -12.11 -1.01
CA THR A 311 -22.43 -13.27 -1.07
C THR A 311 -22.92 -14.24 -2.13
N THR A 312 -22.02 -14.62 -3.02
CA THR A 312 -22.33 -15.46 -4.19
C THR A 312 -21.14 -16.37 -4.52
N PHE A 313 -20.90 -16.66 -5.78
CA PHE A 313 -19.73 -17.35 -6.32
C PHE A 313 -19.09 -16.53 -7.44
N ALA A 314 -17.81 -16.79 -7.73
CA ALA A 314 -17.07 -16.15 -8.81
C ALA A 314 -17.10 -14.60 -8.83
N CYS A 315 -16.97 -13.97 -7.67
CA CYS A 315 -16.87 -12.53 -7.54
C CYS A 315 -15.58 -12.05 -8.20
N THR A 316 -15.66 -11.00 -9.01
CA THR A 316 -14.55 -10.53 -9.83
C THR A 316 -13.32 -10.19 -8.99
N HIS A 317 -13.53 -9.64 -7.80
CA HIS A 317 -12.47 -9.32 -6.84
C HIS A 317 -11.59 -10.53 -6.50
N HIS A 318 -12.19 -11.63 -6.01
CA HIS A 318 -11.47 -12.87 -5.70
C HIS A 318 -10.73 -13.42 -6.91
N GLN A 319 -11.43 -13.48 -8.04
CA GLN A 319 -10.90 -14.10 -9.26
C GLN A 319 -9.67 -13.36 -9.79
N GLN A 320 -9.72 -12.04 -9.85
CA GLN A 320 -8.59 -11.23 -10.31
C GLN A 320 -7.37 -11.37 -9.39
N LEU A 321 -7.58 -11.44 -8.07
CA LEU A 321 -6.50 -11.62 -7.09
C LEU A 321 -5.85 -13.00 -7.19
N ILE A 322 -6.65 -14.07 -7.30
CA ILE A 322 -6.13 -15.44 -7.41
C ILE A 322 -5.45 -15.67 -8.75
N HIS A 323 -6.00 -15.10 -9.83
CA HIS A 323 -5.37 -15.12 -11.15
C HIS A 323 -3.97 -14.48 -11.10
N GLN A 324 -3.84 -13.32 -10.42
CA GLN A 324 -2.54 -12.66 -10.27
C GLN A 324 -1.58 -13.48 -9.39
N LEU A 325 -2.08 -14.03 -8.28
CA LEU A 325 -1.30 -14.90 -7.40
C LEU A 325 -0.71 -16.08 -8.17
N PHE A 326 -1.53 -16.86 -8.88
CA PHE A 326 -1.07 -18.02 -9.63
C PHE A 326 -0.11 -17.64 -10.77
N THR A 327 -0.38 -16.52 -11.45
CA THR A 327 0.55 -16.00 -12.46
C THR A 327 1.90 -15.64 -11.84
N ASN A 328 1.90 -14.96 -10.68
CA ASN A 328 3.12 -14.61 -9.95
C ASN A 328 3.88 -15.84 -9.45
N ILE A 329 3.19 -16.89 -8.98
CA ILE A 329 3.82 -18.15 -8.59
C ILE A 329 4.63 -18.72 -9.75
N LEU A 330 4.02 -18.90 -10.91
CA LEU A 330 4.69 -19.50 -12.07
C LEU A 330 5.84 -18.63 -12.58
N ARG A 331 5.64 -17.30 -12.59
CA ARG A 331 6.63 -16.34 -13.06
C ARG A 331 7.84 -16.22 -12.16
N LEU A 332 7.64 -16.29 -10.85
CA LEU A 332 8.71 -16.15 -9.85
C LEU A 332 9.41 -17.48 -9.55
N ALA A 333 8.80 -18.62 -9.88
CA ALA A 333 9.35 -19.95 -9.62
C ALA A 333 10.80 -20.16 -10.11
N PRO A 334 11.20 -19.71 -11.32
CA PRO A 334 12.59 -19.86 -11.77
C PRO A 334 13.58 -19.05 -10.93
N PHE A 335 13.21 -17.84 -10.52
CA PHE A 335 14.06 -16.97 -9.69
C PHE A 335 14.17 -17.51 -8.26
N ALA A 336 13.05 -18.02 -7.73
CA ALA A 336 12.96 -18.69 -6.45
C ALA A 336 13.63 -20.09 -6.44
N ALA A 337 14.00 -20.62 -7.60
CA ALA A 337 14.50 -21.98 -7.77
C ALA A 337 13.57 -23.03 -7.13
N GLU A 338 12.25 -22.89 -7.32
CA GLU A 338 11.24 -23.79 -6.76
C GLU A 338 11.39 -25.21 -7.34
N PRO A 339 11.68 -26.23 -6.50
CA PRO A 339 11.93 -27.58 -6.98
C PRO A 339 10.67 -28.43 -7.20
N ASP A 340 9.52 -28.05 -6.64
CA ASP A 340 8.29 -28.84 -6.71
C ASP A 340 7.55 -28.67 -8.05
N THR A 341 7.96 -29.46 -9.04
CA THR A 341 7.36 -29.45 -10.38
C THR A 341 5.89 -29.87 -10.37
N THR A 342 5.46 -30.68 -9.39
CA THR A 342 4.05 -31.12 -9.27
C THR A 342 3.18 -29.96 -8.81
N PHE A 343 3.64 -29.19 -7.82
CA PHE A 343 2.98 -27.95 -7.40
C PHE A 343 2.86 -26.98 -8.58
N LEU A 344 3.96 -26.72 -9.30
CA LEU A 344 3.95 -25.79 -10.45
C LEU A 344 2.98 -26.25 -11.56
N SER A 345 2.96 -27.54 -11.88
CA SER A 345 2.02 -28.11 -12.85
C SER A 345 0.57 -27.99 -12.39
N THR A 346 0.31 -28.12 -11.08
CA THR A 346 -1.03 -27.99 -10.50
C THR A 346 -1.51 -26.55 -10.57
N VAL A 347 -0.64 -25.58 -10.22
CA VAL A 347 -0.92 -24.14 -10.36
C VAL A 347 -1.19 -23.78 -11.83
N ALA A 348 -0.37 -24.24 -12.77
CA ALA A 348 -0.57 -23.98 -14.19
C ALA A 348 -1.91 -24.54 -14.70
N THR A 349 -2.27 -25.75 -14.28
CA THR A 349 -3.56 -26.37 -14.65
C THR A 349 -4.75 -25.62 -14.05
N ALA A 350 -4.64 -25.19 -12.79
CA ALA A 350 -5.68 -24.41 -12.13
C ALA A 350 -5.84 -23.03 -12.78
N LEU A 351 -4.74 -22.31 -13.03
CA LEU A 351 -4.72 -21.01 -13.69
C LEU A 351 -5.39 -21.06 -15.07
N ALA A 352 -5.07 -22.07 -15.89
CA ALA A 352 -5.67 -22.24 -17.22
C ALA A 352 -7.19 -22.49 -17.18
N ARG A 353 -7.73 -22.93 -16.05
CA ARG A 353 -9.16 -23.19 -15.84
C ARG A 353 -9.82 -22.11 -14.99
N LEU A 354 -9.08 -21.20 -14.38
CA LEU A 354 -9.62 -20.19 -13.48
C LEU A 354 -10.45 -19.19 -14.27
N ASP A 355 -11.65 -18.87 -13.78
CA ASP A 355 -12.37 -17.70 -14.27
C ASP A 355 -11.55 -16.44 -13.95
N THR A 356 -11.24 -15.60 -14.94
CA THR A 356 -10.34 -14.46 -14.75
C THR A 356 -11.01 -13.28 -14.05
N GLY A 357 -12.33 -13.33 -13.81
CA GLY A 357 -13.14 -12.20 -13.36
C GLY A 357 -13.31 -11.11 -14.42
N LEU A 358 -12.80 -11.31 -15.65
CA LEU A 358 -12.96 -10.34 -16.72
C LEU A 358 -14.21 -10.65 -17.54
N HIS A 359 -15.31 -10.00 -17.17
CA HIS A 359 -16.57 -10.06 -17.89
C HIS A 359 -17.08 -8.65 -18.17
N ILE A 360 -17.63 -8.42 -19.37
CA ILE A 360 -18.27 -7.16 -19.74
C ILE A 360 -19.79 -7.35 -19.64
N GLY A 361 -20.44 -6.55 -18.80
CA GLY A 361 -21.86 -6.66 -18.54
C GLY A 361 -22.76 -5.90 -19.51
N ARG A 362 -24.07 -5.97 -19.26
CA ARG A 362 -25.12 -5.49 -20.19
C ARG A 362 -25.05 -4.00 -20.55
N TRP A 363 -24.41 -3.17 -19.73
CA TRP A 363 -24.28 -1.72 -19.97
C TRP A 363 -22.83 -1.31 -20.24
N GLY A 364 -21.96 -2.29 -20.54
CA GLY A 364 -20.59 -2.05 -20.98
C GLY A 364 -19.59 -1.85 -19.85
N GLN A 365 -19.90 -2.29 -18.64
CA GLN A 365 -19.04 -2.24 -17.46
C GLN A 365 -18.20 -3.49 -17.28
N ILE A 366 -17.10 -3.41 -16.53
CA ILE A 366 -16.52 -4.59 -15.88
C ILE A 366 -17.50 -5.08 -14.83
N GLN A 367 -17.96 -6.33 -14.94
CA GLN A 367 -18.90 -6.90 -13.97
C GLN A 367 -18.22 -7.11 -12.61
N GLU A 368 -18.91 -6.78 -11.54
CA GLU A 368 -18.47 -6.97 -10.17
C GLU A 368 -18.64 -8.40 -9.68
N TRP A 369 -19.64 -9.08 -10.23
CA TRP A 369 -19.88 -10.51 -10.06
C TRP A 369 -19.91 -11.18 -11.44
N LYS A 370 -19.58 -12.47 -11.52
CA LYS A 370 -19.81 -13.24 -12.75
C LYS A 370 -21.29 -13.25 -13.18
N LEU A 371 -22.20 -13.08 -12.23
CA LEU A 371 -23.61 -12.81 -12.51
C LEU A 371 -23.76 -11.33 -12.92
N ASP A 372 -24.43 -11.03 -14.02
CA ASP A 372 -24.70 -9.65 -14.48
C ASP A 372 -25.78 -8.95 -13.61
N ILE A 373 -25.47 -8.76 -12.33
CA ILE A 373 -26.36 -8.20 -11.31
C ILE A 373 -25.96 -6.78 -10.90
N ASP A 374 -24.94 -6.21 -11.54
CA ASP A 374 -24.48 -4.85 -11.30
C ASP A 374 -25.59 -3.81 -11.52
N GLU A 375 -25.68 -2.88 -10.57
CA GLU A 375 -26.55 -1.72 -10.64
C GLU A 375 -25.79 -0.53 -11.22
N GLN A 376 -26.27 -0.02 -12.37
CA GLN A 376 -25.71 1.18 -12.98
C GLN A 376 -25.93 2.40 -12.07
N ASN A 377 -24.93 3.27 -11.98
CA ASN A 377 -24.87 4.42 -11.09
C ASN A 377 -24.88 4.08 -9.60
N ASN A 378 -24.51 2.86 -9.23
CA ASN A 378 -24.21 2.53 -7.84
C ASN A 378 -22.86 3.15 -7.44
N THR A 379 -22.90 4.14 -6.56
CA THR A 379 -21.77 4.99 -6.18
C THR A 379 -20.94 4.48 -5.00
N HIS A 380 -21.05 3.18 -4.66
CA HIS A 380 -20.31 2.58 -3.55
C HIS A 380 -18.82 2.91 -3.56
N ARG A 381 -18.25 3.11 -2.38
CA ARG A 381 -16.87 3.57 -2.19
C ARG A 381 -15.81 2.61 -2.74
N HIS A 382 -16.06 1.30 -2.73
CA HIS A 382 -15.08 0.31 -3.22
C HIS A 382 -15.09 0.15 -4.75
N LEU A 383 -13.91 -0.13 -5.29
CA LEU A 383 -13.66 -0.52 -6.68
C LEU A 383 -13.13 -1.97 -6.76
N SER A 384 -13.65 -2.87 -5.92
CA SER A 384 -13.10 -4.22 -5.70
C SER A 384 -12.94 -5.04 -6.99
N HIS A 385 -13.83 -4.88 -7.96
CA HIS A 385 -13.77 -5.54 -9.27
C HIS A 385 -12.82 -4.88 -10.28
N LEU A 386 -12.17 -3.79 -9.90
CA LEU A 386 -11.06 -3.16 -10.60
C LEU A 386 -9.71 -3.40 -9.89
N VAL A 387 -9.63 -4.31 -8.91
CA VAL A 387 -8.37 -4.62 -8.22
C VAL A 387 -7.27 -5.10 -9.18
N GLY A 388 -7.63 -5.83 -10.24
CA GLY A 388 -6.73 -6.26 -11.30
C GLY A 388 -6.37 -5.15 -12.30
N TRP A 389 -7.08 -4.01 -12.28
CA TRP A 389 -6.72 -2.80 -13.03
C TRP A 389 -5.71 -1.96 -12.24
N TYR A 390 -5.99 -1.75 -10.95
CA TYR A 390 -5.09 -1.14 -9.98
C TYR A 390 -5.49 -1.54 -8.55
N PRO A 391 -4.54 -1.89 -7.65
CA PRO A 391 -3.10 -1.88 -7.84
C PRO A 391 -2.55 -3.12 -8.59
N GLY A 392 -3.40 -4.12 -8.82
CA GLY A 392 -3.03 -5.34 -9.50
C GLY A 392 -2.80 -5.19 -11.00
N ALA A 393 -2.50 -6.33 -11.61
CA ALA A 393 -2.11 -6.46 -13.00
C ALA A 393 -2.87 -7.55 -13.77
N SER A 394 -3.77 -8.30 -13.13
CA SER A 394 -4.58 -9.33 -13.80
C SER A 394 -5.37 -8.79 -14.98
N LEU A 395 -5.94 -7.59 -14.85
CA LEU A 395 -6.68 -6.95 -15.93
C LEU A 395 -5.76 -6.07 -16.78
N SER A 396 -5.08 -5.11 -16.15
CA SER A 396 -4.27 -4.10 -16.85
C SER A 396 -3.14 -4.72 -17.67
N SER A 397 -2.46 -5.74 -17.16
CA SER A 397 -1.35 -6.42 -17.84
C SER A 397 -1.73 -7.76 -18.44
N TYR A 398 -2.07 -8.75 -17.61
CA TYR A 398 -2.14 -10.15 -18.04
C TYR A 398 -3.32 -10.43 -18.99
N ALA A 399 -4.43 -9.69 -18.86
CA ALA A 399 -5.52 -9.69 -19.84
C ALA A 399 -5.34 -8.66 -20.97
N GLY A 400 -4.25 -7.90 -20.98
CA GLY A 400 -3.94 -6.90 -22.00
C GLY A 400 -4.84 -5.67 -21.99
N ALA A 401 -5.56 -5.38 -20.91
CA ALA A 401 -6.53 -4.29 -20.88
C ALA A 401 -5.89 -2.90 -21.04
N TYR A 402 -4.61 -2.72 -20.67
CA TYR A 402 -3.94 -1.44 -20.79
C TYR A 402 -3.79 -0.96 -22.25
N THR A 403 -3.73 -1.86 -23.23
CA THR A 403 -3.65 -1.50 -24.67
C THR A 403 -4.91 -1.84 -25.45
N ASN A 404 -5.89 -2.49 -24.83
CA ASN A 404 -7.15 -2.88 -25.46
C ASN A 404 -8.24 -1.82 -25.24
N THR A 405 -8.63 -1.12 -26.31
CA THR A 405 -9.62 -0.02 -26.25
C THR A 405 -11.00 -0.45 -25.76
N THR A 406 -11.42 -1.69 -26.02
CA THR A 406 -12.72 -2.21 -25.54
C THR A 406 -12.69 -2.42 -24.03
N LEU A 407 -11.59 -2.97 -23.51
CA LEU A 407 -11.44 -3.18 -22.06
C LEU A 407 -11.25 -1.85 -21.32
N GLN A 408 -10.49 -0.92 -21.88
CA GLN A 408 -10.39 0.45 -21.34
C GLN A 408 -11.74 1.16 -21.32
N ALA A 409 -12.57 0.99 -22.35
CA ALA A 409 -13.92 1.54 -22.37
C ALA A 409 -14.77 0.92 -21.25
N ALA A 410 -14.64 -0.37 -20.98
CA ALA A 410 -15.36 -1.02 -19.89
C ALA A 410 -14.93 -0.52 -18.50
N VAL A 411 -13.63 -0.37 -18.27
CA VAL A 411 -13.10 0.24 -17.03
C VAL A 411 -13.59 1.69 -16.88
N ARG A 412 -13.56 2.48 -17.96
CA ARG A 412 -14.08 3.85 -17.96
C ARG A 412 -15.56 3.90 -17.60
N THR A 413 -16.38 3.05 -18.22
CA THR A 413 -17.81 2.92 -17.93
C THR A 413 -18.06 2.57 -16.46
N THR A 414 -17.29 1.63 -15.91
CA THR A 414 -17.33 1.29 -14.48
C THR A 414 -17.00 2.49 -13.59
N LEU A 415 -15.89 3.20 -13.85
CA LEU A 415 -15.47 4.36 -13.06
C LEU A 415 -16.48 5.50 -13.11
N GLN A 416 -17.07 5.76 -14.28
CA GLN A 416 -18.12 6.78 -14.42
C GLN A 416 -19.37 6.41 -13.62
N SER A 417 -19.78 5.14 -13.65
CA SER A 417 -20.92 4.64 -12.88
C SER A 417 -20.69 4.71 -11.36
N ARG A 418 -19.46 4.43 -10.89
CA ARG A 418 -19.08 4.54 -9.48
C ARG A 418 -18.99 5.98 -8.96
N GLY A 419 -19.05 6.96 -9.87
CA GLY A 419 -19.07 8.38 -9.54
C GLY A 419 -17.79 8.88 -8.87
N GLN A 420 -17.86 10.09 -8.31
CA GLN A 420 -16.71 10.80 -7.78
C GLN A 420 -16.32 10.41 -6.34
N GLY A 421 -17.09 9.54 -5.67
CA GLY A 421 -16.86 9.22 -4.26
C GLY A 421 -17.23 10.37 -3.31
N ILE A 422 -18.35 11.04 -3.58
CA ILE A 422 -18.94 12.08 -2.70
C ILE A 422 -20.26 11.58 -2.10
N GLU A 423 -21.11 10.96 -2.92
CA GLU A 423 -22.49 10.60 -2.59
C GLU A 423 -22.62 9.43 -1.62
N ASP A 424 -21.63 8.52 -1.57
CA ASP A 424 -21.56 7.43 -0.60
C ASP A 424 -20.99 7.93 0.75
N ALA A 425 -19.74 7.60 1.06
CA ALA A 425 -19.14 7.91 2.36
C ALA A 425 -18.24 9.16 2.36
N ASN A 426 -17.97 9.74 1.19
CA ASN A 426 -17.07 10.87 0.97
C ASN A 426 -15.68 10.64 1.57
N VAL A 427 -15.12 9.46 1.30
CA VAL A 427 -13.89 8.98 1.92
C VAL A 427 -12.65 9.44 1.17
N GLY A 428 -11.54 9.57 1.89
CA GLY A 428 -10.26 9.91 1.27
C GLY A 428 -9.73 8.79 0.38
N TRP A 429 -9.67 7.57 0.92
CA TRP A 429 -9.09 6.41 0.24
C TRP A 429 -9.83 6.06 -1.07
N GLU A 430 -11.15 6.27 -1.11
CA GLU A 430 -11.95 5.92 -2.29
C GLU A 430 -11.64 6.83 -3.50
N LYS A 431 -11.29 8.09 -3.24
CA LYS A 431 -10.95 9.09 -4.27
C LYS A 431 -9.56 8.88 -4.80
N VAL A 432 -8.60 8.55 -3.94
CA VAL A 432 -7.22 8.23 -4.38
C VAL A 432 -7.18 6.94 -5.19
N TRP A 433 -7.98 5.92 -4.84
CA TRP A 433 -8.11 4.72 -5.69
C TRP A 433 -8.69 5.07 -7.07
N ARG A 434 -9.76 5.88 -7.12
CA ARG A 434 -10.30 6.40 -8.40
C ARG A 434 -9.25 7.16 -9.19
N ALA A 435 -8.48 8.05 -8.56
CA ALA A 435 -7.41 8.81 -9.20
C ALA A 435 -6.37 7.89 -9.86
N ALA A 436 -5.90 6.86 -9.14
CA ALA A 436 -4.97 5.88 -9.69
C ALA A 436 -5.56 5.07 -10.86
N CYS A 437 -6.83 4.69 -10.77
CA CYS A 437 -7.54 3.98 -11.85
C CYS A 437 -7.69 4.86 -13.11
N TRP A 438 -8.03 6.14 -12.95
CA TRP A 438 -8.08 7.11 -14.06
C TRP A 438 -6.71 7.38 -14.65
N ALA A 439 -5.68 7.45 -13.82
CA ALA A 439 -4.31 7.62 -14.27
C ALA A 439 -3.86 6.45 -15.16
N ARG A 440 -4.23 5.22 -14.78
CA ARG A 440 -4.00 4.00 -15.58
C ARG A 440 -4.77 3.99 -16.91
N LEU A 441 -5.83 4.80 -17.07
CA LEU A 441 -6.55 5.00 -18.34
C LEU A 441 -5.89 6.07 -19.24
N ASN A 442 -4.75 6.62 -18.82
CA ASN A 442 -4.09 7.77 -19.41
C ASN A 442 -5.01 9.01 -19.45
N ASP A 443 -5.87 9.17 -18.44
CA ASP A 443 -6.87 10.23 -18.35
C ASP A 443 -6.46 11.27 -17.30
N SER A 444 -5.55 12.18 -17.68
CA SER A 444 -5.05 13.23 -16.78
C SER A 444 -6.15 14.09 -16.18
N ALA A 445 -7.22 14.35 -16.93
CA ALA A 445 -8.30 15.23 -16.49
C ALA A 445 -9.07 14.62 -15.31
N ASN A 446 -9.54 13.37 -15.45
CA ASN A 446 -10.27 12.71 -14.37
C ASN A 446 -9.36 12.31 -13.21
N ALA A 447 -8.11 11.90 -13.47
CA ALA A 447 -7.15 11.61 -12.42
C ALA A 447 -6.86 12.85 -11.56
N TYR A 448 -6.62 13.99 -12.21
CA TYR A 448 -6.33 15.24 -11.51
C TYR A 448 -7.55 15.80 -10.78
N GLU A 449 -8.75 15.69 -11.36
CA GLU A 449 -9.98 16.08 -10.68
C GLU A 449 -10.17 15.31 -9.37
N GLN A 450 -9.90 14.01 -9.36
CA GLN A 450 -9.96 13.18 -8.15
C GLN A 450 -8.91 13.57 -7.11
N LEU A 451 -7.68 13.89 -7.53
CA LEU A 451 -6.65 14.40 -6.61
C LEU A 451 -7.05 15.74 -5.99
N LYS A 452 -7.55 16.68 -6.79
CA LYS A 452 -8.05 17.97 -6.25
C LYS A 452 -9.22 17.74 -5.30
N LEU A 453 -10.09 16.79 -5.61
CA LEU A 453 -11.25 16.47 -4.79
C LEU A 453 -10.86 15.93 -3.42
N VAL A 454 -9.92 14.98 -3.32
CA VAL A 454 -9.44 14.50 -2.02
C VAL A 454 -8.70 15.58 -1.25
N MET A 455 -7.89 16.41 -1.92
CA MET A 455 -7.19 17.55 -1.29
C MET A 455 -8.19 18.54 -0.69
N ARG A 456 -9.25 18.86 -1.42
CA ARG A 456 -10.28 19.79 -0.97
C ARG A 456 -11.12 19.20 0.15
N ASN A 457 -11.59 17.96 0.00
CA ASN A 457 -12.64 17.42 0.84
C ASN A 457 -12.12 16.66 2.05
N ASN A 458 -10.93 16.06 2.00
CA ASN A 458 -10.49 15.11 3.02
C ASN A 458 -9.24 15.55 3.78
N VAL A 459 -8.52 16.58 3.36
CA VAL A 459 -7.30 17.04 4.05
C VAL A 459 -7.64 18.05 5.16
N ALA A 460 -7.26 17.72 6.39
CA ALA A 460 -7.32 18.62 7.55
C ALA A 460 -6.14 19.60 7.55
N ASP A 461 -6.19 20.65 8.39
CA ASP A 461 -5.21 21.75 8.38
C ASP A 461 -3.76 21.34 8.70
N ASN A 462 -3.54 20.13 9.22
CA ASN A 462 -2.25 19.52 9.47
C ASN A 462 -1.78 18.56 8.36
N GLY A 463 -2.52 18.47 7.24
CA GLY A 463 -2.22 17.57 6.12
C GLY A 463 -2.69 16.11 6.31
N LEU A 464 -3.24 15.74 7.48
CA LEU A 464 -3.79 14.40 7.67
C LEU A 464 -5.13 14.26 6.95
N MET A 465 -5.38 13.09 6.37
CA MET A 465 -6.60 12.81 5.63
C MET A 465 -7.66 12.15 6.52
N MET A 466 -8.87 12.66 6.41
CA MET A 466 -10.01 12.27 7.22
C MET A 466 -10.93 11.30 6.46
N TYR A 467 -11.58 10.41 7.21
CA TYR A 467 -12.42 9.37 6.64
C TYR A 467 -13.70 9.90 6.00
N SER A 468 -14.37 10.93 6.52
CA SER A 468 -15.62 11.41 5.91
C SER A 468 -15.63 12.92 5.73
N GLY A 469 -15.33 13.36 4.50
CA GLY A 469 -14.96 14.75 4.25
C GLY A 469 -13.81 15.17 5.18
N ARG A 470 -13.91 16.36 5.77
CA ARG A 470 -12.91 16.89 6.71
C ARG A 470 -13.18 16.50 8.17
N ASN A 471 -14.12 15.60 8.42
CA ASN A 471 -14.52 15.21 9.78
C ASN A 471 -13.78 13.94 10.21
N GLU A 472 -13.47 13.87 11.51
CA GLU A 472 -12.97 12.64 12.15
C GLU A 472 -13.82 11.41 11.77
N PRO A 473 -13.21 10.21 11.76
CA PRO A 473 -11.85 9.90 12.21
C PRO A 473 -10.75 10.18 11.17
N PHE A 474 -9.53 10.37 11.66
CA PHE A 474 -8.30 10.30 10.85
C PHE A 474 -8.10 8.86 10.36
N GLN A 475 -7.82 8.70 9.06
CA GLN A 475 -7.41 7.43 8.45
C GLN A 475 -6.25 7.68 7.48
N ILE A 476 -5.13 7.00 7.72
CA ILE A 476 -3.86 7.29 7.04
C ILE A 476 -3.80 6.72 5.63
N ASP A 477 -4.62 5.72 5.32
CA ASP A 477 -4.67 5.05 4.03
C ASP A 477 -4.75 6.05 2.87
N ALA A 478 -5.59 7.07 2.98
CA ALA A 478 -5.70 8.12 1.97
C ALA A 478 -4.42 8.95 1.79
N ASN A 479 -3.64 9.22 2.86
CA ASN A 479 -2.36 9.91 2.76
C ASN A 479 -1.34 9.07 1.95
N PHE A 480 -1.31 7.76 2.16
CA PHE A 480 -0.45 6.83 1.43
C PHE A 480 -0.95 6.56 0.01
N GLY A 481 -2.25 6.35 -0.15
CA GLY A 481 -2.90 6.19 -1.45
C GLY A 481 -2.75 7.43 -2.33
N TYR A 482 -2.63 8.63 -1.76
CA TYR A 482 -2.28 9.85 -2.51
C TYR A 482 -0.90 9.72 -3.18
N VAL A 483 0.10 9.17 -2.47
CA VAL A 483 1.42 8.85 -3.04
C VAL A 483 1.27 7.86 -4.19
N GLY A 484 0.52 6.77 -3.98
CA GLY A 484 0.25 5.75 -5.01
C GLY A 484 -0.47 6.30 -6.26
N ALA A 485 -1.42 7.21 -6.08
CA ALA A 485 -2.15 7.85 -7.16
C ALA A 485 -1.25 8.80 -7.98
N VAL A 486 -0.45 9.64 -7.31
CA VAL A 486 0.53 10.51 -7.98
C VAL A 486 1.57 9.67 -8.74
N VAL A 487 2.10 8.60 -8.13
CA VAL A 487 3.00 7.65 -8.81
C VAL A 487 2.33 7.04 -10.06
N SER A 488 1.05 6.68 -9.98
CA SER A 488 0.30 6.14 -11.12
C SER A 488 0.09 7.17 -12.24
N MET A 489 0.08 8.45 -11.92
CA MET A 489 0.05 9.54 -12.92
C MET A 489 1.41 9.79 -13.56
N LEU A 490 2.49 9.46 -12.84
CA LEU A 490 3.87 9.63 -13.26
C LEU A 490 4.41 8.47 -14.10
N ALA A 491 3.98 7.23 -13.86
CA ALA A 491 4.36 6.09 -14.70
C ALA A 491 3.36 4.91 -14.66
N VAL A 492 3.30 4.17 -15.77
CA VAL A 492 2.73 2.82 -15.83
C VAL A 492 3.85 1.82 -16.09
N ASP A 493 4.27 1.14 -15.02
CA ASP A 493 5.21 0.01 -15.03
C ASP A 493 4.45 -1.29 -14.68
N LEU A 494 3.97 -1.99 -15.72
CA LEU A 494 3.22 -3.23 -15.55
C LEU A 494 4.14 -4.46 -15.58
N PRO A 495 3.90 -5.46 -14.70
CA PRO A 495 4.58 -6.76 -14.76
C PRO A 495 4.23 -7.48 -16.06
N THR A 496 5.19 -8.15 -16.71
CA THR A 496 4.90 -9.00 -17.89
C THR A 496 4.62 -10.44 -17.48
N GLY A 497 3.73 -11.10 -18.21
CA GLY A 497 3.32 -12.50 -17.97
C GLY A 497 4.23 -13.56 -18.60
N GLU A 498 5.24 -13.15 -19.38
CA GLU A 498 6.10 -14.07 -20.14
C GLU A 498 7.14 -14.76 -19.25
N THR A 499 7.24 -16.08 -19.37
CA THR A 499 8.34 -16.89 -18.82
C THR A 499 9.25 -17.32 -19.98
N GLY A 500 10.57 -17.16 -19.82
CA GLY A 500 11.55 -17.57 -20.84
C GLY A 500 12.03 -16.46 -21.80
N GLU A 501 12.68 -16.87 -22.90
CA GLU A 501 13.37 -16.00 -23.89
C GLU A 501 12.41 -15.17 -24.77
N GLU A 502 11.10 -15.47 -24.77
CA GLU A 502 10.06 -14.66 -25.39
C GLU A 502 9.68 -13.48 -24.49
N ARG A 503 10.65 -12.64 -24.09
CA ARG A 503 10.33 -11.30 -23.60
C ARG A 503 10.19 -10.39 -24.80
N GLU A 504 8.97 -10.10 -25.26
CA GLU A 504 8.80 -8.86 -26.02
C GLU A 504 9.27 -7.69 -25.14
N LYS A 505 9.82 -6.63 -25.74
CA LYS A 505 10.30 -5.49 -24.96
C LYS A 505 9.15 -4.95 -24.11
N ARG A 506 9.27 -5.08 -22.78
CA ARG A 506 8.30 -4.54 -21.81
C ARG A 506 8.16 -3.04 -22.06
N THR A 507 6.97 -2.59 -22.45
CA THR A 507 6.73 -1.17 -22.69
C THR A 507 6.29 -0.50 -21.40
N LEU A 508 6.96 0.59 -21.06
CA LEU A 508 6.71 1.39 -19.88
C LEU A 508 6.34 2.80 -20.33
N VAL A 509 5.20 3.29 -19.83
CA VAL A 509 4.70 4.62 -20.17
C VAL A 509 5.05 5.59 -19.06
N LEU A 510 5.89 6.58 -19.35
CA LEU A 510 6.17 7.71 -18.45
C LEU A 510 5.18 8.85 -18.71
N GLY A 511 4.71 9.44 -17.62
CA GLY A 511 3.69 10.46 -17.59
C GLY A 511 2.36 10.08 -18.25
N PRO A 512 1.76 8.90 -17.93
CA PRO A 512 0.48 8.49 -18.50
C PRO A 512 -0.64 9.50 -18.26
N ALA A 513 -0.60 10.22 -17.13
CA ALA A 513 -1.69 11.08 -16.70
C ALA A 513 -1.23 12.34 -15.95
N ILE A 514 -0.09 12.92 -16.34
CA ILE A 514 0.37 14.21 -15.79
C ILE A 514 -0.55 15.32 -16.30
N PRO A 515 -1.13 16.17 -15.43
CA PRO A 515 -1.98 17.27 -15.84
C PRO A 515 -1.13 18.46 -16.29
N GLY A 516 -1.64 19.28 -17.21
CA GLY A 516 -0.98 20.53 -17.62
C GLY A 516 -0.75 21.51 -16.46
N ALA A 517 -1.52 21.42 -15.36
CA ALA A 517 -1.30 22.18 -14.14
C ALA A 517 0.09 21.90 -13.51
N TRP A 518 0.67 20.73 -13.75
CA TRP A 518 2.01 20.34 -13.29
C TRP A 518 3.11 20.71 -14.29
N GLY A 519 2.78 21.39 -15.40
CA GLY A 519 3.67 21.63 -16.53
C GLY A 519 5.05 22.18 -16.13
N GLY A 520 6.10 21.66 -16.78
CA GLY A 520 7.49 22.02 -16.49
C GLY A 520 8.08 21.38 -15.22
N GLY A 521 7.37 20.44 -14.60
CA GLY A 521 7.85 19.71 -13.43
C GLY A 521 8.89 18.63 -13.75
N SER A 522 9.34 17.95 -12.69
CA SER A 522 10.28 16.84 -12.80
C SER A 522 10.20 15.87 -11.63
N VAL A 523 10.73 14.67 -11.84
CA VAL A 523 10.94 13.66 -10.83
C VAL A 523 12.40 13.22 -10.85
N ARG A 524 12.97 13.03 -9.65
CA ARG A 524 14.25 12.34 -9.45
C ARG A 524 14.06 11.13 -8.54
N GLY A 525 14.75 10.03 -8.85
CA GLY A 525 14.77 8.82 -8.04
C GLY A 525 13.60 7.85 -8.25
N PHE A 526 12.87 7.94 -9.38
CA PHE A 526 11.73 7.07 -9.64
C PHE A 526 12.21 5.62 -9.89
N ARG A 527 11.70 4.66 -9.11
CA ARG A 527 12.12 3.26 -9.22
C ARG A 527 11.20 2.49 -10.15
N LEU A 528 11.79 1.56 -10.91
CA LEU A 528 11.12 0.72 -11.89
C LEU A 528 11.28 -0.76 -11.55
N ARG A 529 10.34 -1.58 -12.04
CA ARG A 529 10.46 -3.05 -11.98
C ARG A 529 11.70 -3.49 -12.77
N GLY A 530 12.49 -4.37 -12.17
CA GLY A 530 13.84 -4.73 -12.63
C GLY A 530 14.95 -4.01 -11.86
N GLY A 531 14.62 -3.11 -10.93
CA GLY A 531 15.59 -2.46 -10.05
C GLY A 531 16.27 -1.22 -10.64
N ALA A 532 15.77 -0.72 -11.78
CA ALA A 532 16.26 0.51 -12.38
C ALA A 532 15.74 1.76 -11.65
N VAL A 533 16.49 2.85 -11.77
CA VAL A 533 16.12 4.17 -11.23
C VAL A 533 16.22 5.17 -12.37
N VAL A 534 15.18 5.98 -12.55
CA VAL A 534 15.10 7.01 -13.59
C VAL A 534 14.73 8.37 -13.02
N ASP A 535 15.31 9.39 -13.62
CA ASP A 535 14.90 10.78 -13.47
C ASP A 535 14.25 11.21 -14.77
N PHE A 536 13.18 12.00 -14.70
CA PHE A 536 12.53 12.50 -15.91
C PHE A 536 11.80 13.80 -15.63
N GLY A 537 11.44 14.49 -16.71
CA GLY A 537 10.47 15.56 -16.59
C GLY A 537 9.73 15.79 -17.88
N TRP A 538 8.86 16.79 -17.84
CA TRP A 538 7.85 16.98 -18.86
C TRP A 538 7.71 18.45 -19.27
N ASP A 539 7.06 18.64 -20.42
CA ASP A 539 6.75 19.94 -21.00
C ASP A 539 5.58 20.64 -20.29
N GLY A 540 5.12 21.78 -20.84
CA GLY A 540 3.99 22.53 -20.29
C GLY A 540 2.64 21.79 -20.35
N GLU A 541 2.52 20.75 -21.18
CA GLU A 541 1.29 19.97 -21.36
C GLU A 541 1.31 18.67 -20.53
N GLY A 542 2.37 18.44 -19.75
CA GLY A 542 2.52 17.21 -18.97
C GLY A 542 3.11 16.04 -19.76
N VAL A 543 3.63 16.26 -20.97
CA VAL A 543 4.23 15.19 -21.78
C VAL A 543 5.71 15.06 -21.45
N VAL A 544 6.11 13.85 -21.04
CA VAL A 544 7.51 13.54 -20.73
C VAL A 544 8.36 13.72 -21.99
N ASP A 545 9.41 14.53 -21.86
CA ASP A 545 10.29 14.96 -22.96
C ASP A 545 11.76 14.66 -22.71
N ARG A 546 12.12 14.29 -21.47
CA ARG A 546 13.47 13.92 -21.06
C ARG A 546 13.43 12.79 -20.05
N VAL A 547 14.38 11.87 -20.15
CA VAL A 547 14.62 10.81 -19.17
C VAL A 547 16.12 10.57 -19.03
N GLU A 548 16.58 10.31 -17.82
CA GLU A 548 17.95 9.93 -17.47
C GLU A 548 17.90 8.66 -16.62
N VAL A 549 18.70 7.65 -16.98
CA VAL A 549 18.77 6.39 -16.25
C VAL A 549 19.93 6.45 -15.25
N GLN A 550 19.61 6.45 -13.95
CA GLN A 550 20.59 6.56 -12.86
C GLN A 550 21.21 5.23 -12.45
N ARG A 551 20.46 4.12 -12.63
CA ARG A 551 20.93 2.76 -12.33
C ARG A 551 20.46 1.78 -13.39
N GLU A 552 21.41 1.04 -13.96
CA GLU A 552 21.16 -0.01 -14.94
C GLU A 552 20.52 -1.26 -14.29
N GLY A 553 19.50 -1.83 -14.94
CA GLY A 553 18.77 -3.04 -14.58
C GLY A 553 17.63 -3.34 -15.56
N TRP A 554 17.75 -2.87 -16.79
CA TRP A 554 16.64 -2.52 -17.70
C TRP A 554 16.71 -3.19 -19.08
N GLU A 555 17.49 -4.29 -19.21
CA GLU A 555 17.56 -5.02 -20.48
C GLU A 555 16.16 -5.42 -20.93
N GLY A 556 15.79 -4.99 -22.14
CA GLY A 556 14.48 -5.31 -22.73
C GLY A 556 13.32 -4.41 -22.30
N VAL A 557 13.56 -3.20 -21.77
CA VAL A 557 12.50 -2.21 -21.50
C VAL A 557 12.45 -1.15 -22.61
N ARG A 558 11.25 -0.84 -23.10
CA ARG A 558 10.99 0.30 -24.00
C ARG A 558 10.29 1.40 -23.21
N LEU A 559 11.00 2.51 -22.97
CA LEU A 559 10.43 3.70 -22.37
C LEU A 559 9.72 4.52 -23.45
N VAL A 560 8.46 4.88 -23.21
CA VAL A 560 7.69 5.78 -24.06
C VAL A 560 6.98 6.84 -23.22
N ASN A 561 6.67 7.98 -23.81
CA ASN A 561 5.71 8.92 -23.20
C ASN A 561 4.26 8.49 -23.51
N VAL A 562 3.30 9.23 -22.97
CA VAL A 562 1.86 8.98 -23.18
C VAL A 562 1.41 9.00 -24.66
N ARG A 563 2.19 9.62 -25.56
CA ARG A 563 1.93 9.63 -27.02
C ARG A 563 2.51 8.42 -27.73
N GLY A 564 3.23 7.54 -27.01
CA GLY A 564 3.91 6.37 -27.57
C GLY A 564 5.26 6.68 -28.22
N GLU A 565 5.76 7.91 -28.06
CA GLU A 565 7.07 8.34 -28.55
C GLU A 565 8.15 7.76 -27.63
N ALA A 566 9.23 7.22 -28.20
CA ALA A 566 10.32 6.63 -27.43
C ALA A 566 11.10 7.69 -26.65
N LEU A 567 11.48 7.36 -25.41
CA LEU A 567 12.24 8.21 -24.51
C LEU A 567 13.62 7.60 -24.27
N GLY A 568 14.63 8.14 -24.95
CA GLY A 568 15.98 7.56 -24.99
C GLY A 568 16.15 6.47 -26.05
N ASP A 569 17.39 6.26 -26.50
CA ASP A 569 17.80 5.17 -27.41
C ASP A 569 18.51 4.04 -26.64
#